data_AF-A0A974HEJ1-F1
#
_entry.id   AF-A0A974HEJ1-F1
#
_cell.length_a   1.000
_cell.length_b   1.000
_cell.length_c   1.000
_cell.angle_alpha   90.00
_cell.angle_beta   90.00
_cell.angle_gamma   90.00
#
_symmetry.space_group_name_H-M   'P 1'
#
loop_
_entity.id
_entity.type
_entity.pdbx_description
1 polymer ?
#
loop_
_entity_poly.entity_id
_entity_poly.type
_entity_poly.pdbx_seq_one_letter_code
_entity_poly.pdbx_strand_id
1 'polypeptide(L)'
;MFRSVYSHTKEGKNIANSLVRAEQNRSEHNSNTRFLATPKNGTFPCLNCSKCNSTIKGEYITHPYQGHKIPITQYNTCHSDHVIYGLNCPCGKLYVGQTTRAVKVRIGEHKRSIGSFDPNNKKTHTSVGRHFSNDKHSAISLKWMALHKQEAKWIELLNTIEPKGMNEDLSWKCFL
;
A
#
# COMPACT_ATOMS: atom_id res chain seq x y z
N MET A 1 -1.39 78.33 35.25
CA MET A 1 -2.55 77.46 34.99
C MET A 1 -2.03 76.22 34.25
N PHE A 2 -2.12 75.03 34.86
CA PHE A 2 -1.83 73.65 34.35
C PHE A 2 -0.64 73.41 33.38
N ARG A 3 0.46 72.70 33.72
CA ARG A 3 0.71 71.26 34.04
C ARG A 3 1.32 70.46 32.86
N SER A 4 2.57 70.00 33.06
CA SER A 4 3.17 68.69 32.66
C SER A 4 3.31 68.33 31.16
N VAL A 5 4.07 67.29 30.71
CA VAL A 5 4.96 66.29 31.36
C VAL A 5 6.22 66.04 30.47
N TYR A 6 7.32 65.51 31.04
CA TYR A 6 8.36 64.75 30.30
C TYR A 6 7.89 63.33 29.93
N SER A 7 8.43 62.72 28.86
CA SER A 7 8.82 61.30 28.89
C SER A 7 9.85 60.92 27.82
N HIS A 8 10.90 60.21 28.22
CA HIS A 8 11.76 59.43 27.31
C HIS A 8 11.11 58.06 27.08
N THR A 9 11.01 57.61 25.84
CA THR A 9 10.73 56.20 25.52
C THR A 9 12.01 55.49 25.09
N LYS A 10 12.45 54.54 25.91
CA LYS A 10 13.51 53.59 25.54
C LYS A 10 12.93 52.58 24.55
N GLU A 11 13.58 52.39 23.40
CA GLU A 11 13.19 51.35 22.46
C GLU A 11 13.37 49.95 23.08
N GLY A 12 12.30 49.16 23.05
CA GLY A 12 12.31 47.78 23.55
C GLY A 12 12.98 46.84 22.55
N LYS A 13 13.93 46.03 23.03
CA LYS A 13 14.57 44.99 22.20
C LYS A 13 13.55 43.91 21.82
N ASN A 14 13.20 43.86 20.55
CA ASN A 14 12.36 42.84 19.95
C ASN A 14 13.19 41.65 19.44
N ILE A 15 12.60 40.45 19.53
CA ILE A 15 13.18 39.14 19.21
C ILE A 15 13.77 39.00 17.79
N ALA A 16 13.42 39.91 16.87
CA ALA A 16 13.97 39.96 15.51
C ALA A 16 15.50 40.11 15.46
N ASN A 17 16.11 40.78 16.45
CA ASN A 17 17.55 41.05 16.47
C ASN A 17 18.41 39.92 17.09
N SER A 18 17.83 38.75 17.43
CA SER A 18 18.53 37.68 18.15
C SER A 18 18.71 36.37 17.35
N LEU A 19 18.56 36.41 16.02
CA LEU A 19 18.65 35.22 15.17
C LEU A 19 19.87 35.29 14.23
N VAL A 20 20.89 34.50 14.55
CA VAL A 20 22.05 34.26 13.65
C VAL A 20 21.57 33.50 12.42
N ARG A 21 22.04 33.92 11.23
CA ARG A 21 21.81 33.17 9.98
C ARG A 21 22.60 31.86 10.03
N ALA A 22 21.90 30.74 10.24
CA ALA A 22 22.44 29.43 9.94
C ALA A 22 22.52 29.26 8.40
N GLU A 23 23.71 28.96 7.89
CA GLU A 23 23.91 28.73 6.46
C GLU A 23 23.22 27.43 6.04
N GLN A 24 22.24 27.53 5.13
CA GLN A 24 21.53 26.38 4.59
C GLN A 24 22.38 25.67 3.54
N ASN A 25 23.11 24.63 3.96
CA ASN A 25 23.63 23.62 3.04
C ASN A 25 22.47 23.02 2.24
N ARG A 26 22.64 22.92 0.92
CA ARG A 26 21.52 22.70 -0.01
C ARG A 26 21.18 21.22 -0.17
N SER A 27 19.88 20.94 -0.06
CA SER A 27 19.16 19.78 -0.63
C SER A 27 19.68 18.39 -0.29
N GLU A 28 19.30 17.89 0.89
CA GLU A 28 18.81 16.50 0.98
C GLU A 28 17.33 16.45 0.53
N HIS A 29 16.91 15.32 -0.04
CA HIS A 29 15.56 15.17 -0.59
C HIS A 29 14.47 15.34 0.48
N ASN A 30 13.58 16.32 0.29
CA ASN A 30 12.41 16.54 1.15
C ASN A 30 11.37 15.42 0.95
N SER A 31 11.57 14.30 1.66
CA SER A 31 10.48 13.38 1.95
C SER A 31 9.63 13.96 3.09
N ASN A 32 8.39 14.35 2.79
CA ASN A 32 7.38 14.74 3.79
C ASN A 32 6.95 13.52 4.64
N THR A 33 7.84 13.01 5.49
CA THR A 33 7.57 11.89 6.39
C THR A 33 6.74 12.39 7.57
N ARG A 34 5.46 11.99 7.62
CA ARG A 34 4.58 12.19 8.79
C ARG A 34 5.00 11.37 10.03
N PHE A 35 6.19 10.78 10.02
CA PHE A 35 6.70 9.90 11.06
C PHE A 35 7.93 10.55 11.68
N LEU A 36 7.97 10.61 13.01
CA LEU A 36 9.11 11.08 13.80
C LEU A 36 10.26 10.05 13.85
N ALA A 37 10.08 8.90 13.20
CA ALA A 37 11.04 7.80 13.12
C ALA A 37 10.99 7.18 11.72
N THR A 38 12.00 6.39 11.37
CA THR A 38 12.04 5.66 10.10
C THR A 38 10.84 4.72 9.95
N PRO A 39 10.08 4.77 8.84
CA PRO A 39 8.93 3.88 8.65
C PRO A 39 9.36 2.41 8.61
N LYS A 40 8.67 1.57 9.38
CA LYS A 40 8.82 0.11 9.34
C LYS A 40 8.40 -0.41 7.96
N ASN A 41 9.20 -1.27 7.33
CA ASN A 41 8.83 -1.90 6.06
C ASN A 41 7.67 -2.89 6.26
N GLY A 42 6.76 -2.99 5.28
CA GLY A 42 5.51 -3.74 5.44
C GLY A 42 4.35 -3.12 4.67
N THR A 43 3.20 -3.79 4.70
CA THR A 43 1.94 -3.22 4.19
C THR A 43 1.11 -2.65 5.34
N PHE A 44 0.62 -1.42 5.19
CA PHE A 44 -0.17 -0.72 6.20
C PHE A 44 -1.41 -0.03 5.60
N PRO A 45 -2.54 0.03 6.33
CA PRO A 45 -3.70 0.78 5.88
C PRO A 45 -3.38 2.29 5.90
N CYS A 46 -3.87 3.05 4.92
CA CYS A 46 -3.68 4.51 4.88
C CYS A 46 -4.63 5.29 5.82
N LEU A 47 -5.47 4.57 6.58
CA LEU A 47 -6.50 5.05 7.51
C LEU A 47 -7.63 5.94 6.93
N ASN A 48 -7.45 6.51 5.73
CA ASN A 48 -8.40 7.39 5.06
C ASN A 48 -8.99 6.79 3.75
N CYS A 49 -9.19 5.46 3.69
CA CYS A 49 -9.75 4.80 2.50
C CYS A 49 -10.51 3.50 2.83
N SER A 50 -11.74 3.37 2.34
CA SER A 50 -12.59 2.18 2.54
C SER A 50 -12.03 0.87 1.98
N LYS A 51 -11.08 0.93 1.02
CA LYS A 51 -10.41 -0.26 0.47
C LYS A 51 -9.33 -0.84 1.39
N CYS A 52 -8.95 -0.11 2.44
CA CYS A 52 -7.99 -0.57 3.45
C CYS A 52 -8.59 -1.60 4.43
N ASN A 53 -9.91 -1.77 4.51
CA ASN A 53 -10.56 -2.78 5.35
C ASN A 53 -10.21 -4.23 4.92
N SER A 54 -9.71 -4.37 3.68
CA SER A 54 -9.16 -5.62 3.13
C SER A 54 -7.63 -5.74 3.23
N THR A 55 -6.91 -4.78 3.80
CA THR A 55 -5.44 -4.86 3.92
C THR A 55 -5.03 -5.87 4.99
N ILE A 56 -4.11 -6.76 4.63
CA ILE A 56 -3.33 -7.57 5.58
C ILE A 56 -2.20 -6.66 6.07
N LYS A 57 -2.28 -6.20 7.31
CA LYS A 57 -1.26 -5.36 7.94
C LYS A 57 -0.10 -6.23 8.42
N GLY A 58 1.14 -5.93 8.01
CA GLY A 58 2.30 -6.66 8.50
C GLY A 58 3.61 -6.36 7.79
N GLU A 59 4.71 -6.67 8.47
CA GLU A 59 6.10 -6.52 8.02
C GLU A 59 6.59 -7.74 7.20
N TYR A 60 5.77 -8.80 7.13
CA TYR A 60 6.08 -10.09 6.51
C TYR A 60 4.83 -10.76 5.92
N ILE A 61 5.03 -11.61 4.91
CA ILE A 61 4.05 -12.62 4.48
C ILE A 61 4.46 -13.98 5.07
N THR A 62 3.49 -14.76 5.55
CA THR A 62 3.72 -16.15 5.95
C THR A 62 3.62 -17.06 4.73
N HIS A 63 4.64 -17.87 4.47
CA HIS A 63 4.59 -18.86 3.39
C HIS A 63 3.48 -19.88 3.67
N PRO A 64 2.53 -20.12 2.74
CA PRO A 64 1.31 -20.90 3.02
C PRO A 64 1.57 -22.34 3.49
N TYR A 65 2.54 -23.04 2.90
CA TYR A 65 2.85 -24.44 3.24
C TYR A 65 3.96 -24.62 4.30
N GLN A 66 5.00 -23.78 4.28
CA GLN A 66 6.18 -23.93 5.15
C GLN A 66 6.09 -23.12 6.46
N GLY A 67 5.13 -22.19 6.59
CA GLY A 67 4.94 -21.36 7.79
C GLY A 67 6.03 -20.31 8.06
N HIS A 68 7.15 -20.32 7.34
CA HIS A 68 8.21 -19.34 7.52
C HIS A 68 7.76 -17.92 7.11
N LYS A 69 8.33 -16.90 7.76
CA LYS A 69 8.03 -15.49 7.49
C LYS A 69 8.99 -14.92 6.45
N ILE A 70 8.44 -14.38 5.36
CA ILE A 70 9.21 -13.72 4.29
C ILE A 70 9.06 -12.20 4.48
N PRO A 71 10.14 -11.45 4.74
CA PRO A 71 10.05 -10.02 5.03
C PRO A 71 9.66 -9.19 3.80
N ILE A 72 8.82 -8.19 4.04
CA ILE A 72 8.45 -7.16 3.06
C ILE A 72 9.49 -6.04 3.13
N THR A 73 10.09 -5.68 2.00
CA THR A 73 11.32 -4.86 1.97
C THR A 73 11.12 -3.36 1.81
N GLN A 74 9.88 -2.86 1.67
CA GLN A 74 9.56 -1.44 1.62
C GLN A 74 8.28 -1.13 2.40
N TYR A 75 8.11 0.11 2.86
CA TYR A 75 6.87 0.63 3.42
C TYR A 75 5.81 0.85 2.33
N ASN A 76 4.64 0.24 2.50
CA ASN A 76 3.57 0.26 1.51
C ASN A 76 2.21 0.60 2.11
N THR A 77 1.38 1.27 1.30
CA THR A 77 -0.03 1.51 1.61
C THR A 77 -0.90 1.25 0.39
N CYS A 78 -2.22 1.48 0.48
CA CYS A 78 -3.09 1.40 -0.68
C CYS A 78 -2.80 2.48 -1.76
N HIS A 79 -1.90 3.43 -1.47
CA HIS A 79 -1.41 4.44 -2.41
C HIS A 79 -0.18 4.01 -3.20
N SER A 80 0.54 2.97 -2.76
CA SER A 80 1.69 2.45 -3.52
C SER A 80 1.25 2.03 -4.93
N ASP A 81 2.09 2.34 -5.91
CA ASP A 81 1.99 1.91 -7.30
C ASP A 81 3.31 1.25 -7.73
N HIS A 82 3.36 0.69 -8.95
CA HIS A 82 4.50 -0.12 -9.43
C HIS A 82 4.87 -1.25 -8.46
N VAL A 83 3.87 -1.88 -7.85
CA VAL A 83 4.03 -2.99 -6.90
C VAL A 83 3.47 -4.30 -7.43
N ILE A 84 4.02 -5.39 -6.88
CA ILE A 84 3.38 -6.69 -6.89
C ILE A 84 2.45 -6.74 -5.68
N TYR A 85 1.36 -7.47 -5.77
CA TYR A 85 0.41 -7.65 -4.67
C TYR A 85 -0.06 -9.10 -4.59
N GLY A 86 -0.24 -9.57 -3.36
CA GLY A 86 -0.93 -10.81 -3.05
C GLY A 86 -2.41 -10.53 -2.77
N LEU A 87 -3.29 -11.40 -3.25
CA LEU A 87 -4.67 -11.50 -2.78
C LEU A 87 -4.87 -12.82 -2.05
N ASN A 88 -5.52 -12.78 -0.90
CA ASN A 88 -5.88 -13.97 -0.14
C ASN A 88 -7.40 -14.17 -0.22
N CYS A 89 -7.80 -15.37 -0.63
CA CYS A 89 -9.15 -15.88 -0.44
C CYS A 89 -9.33 -16.39 1.01
N PRO A 90 -10.53 -16.29 1.62
CA PRO A 90 -10.82 -16.97 2.90
C PRO A 90 -10.52 -18.47 2.93
N CYS A 91 -10.55 -19.19 1.79
CA CYS A 91 -10.18 -20.61 1.75
C CYS A 91 -8.67 -20.88 1.76
N GLY A 92 -7.84 -19.85 1.95
CA GLY A 92 -6.37 -19.96 2.01
C GLY A 92 -5.66 -19.89 0.66
N LYS A 93 -6.37 -20.01 -0.47
CA LYS A 93 -5.78 -19.84 -1.81
C LYS A 93 -5.29 -18.40 -2.03
N LEU A 94 -4.19 -18.29 -2.77
CA LEU A 94 -3.50 -17.04 -3.08
C LEU A 94 -3.54 -16.73 -4.58
N TYR A 95 -3.57 -15.44 -4.91
CA TYR A 95 -3.30 -14.90 -6.25
C TYR A 95 -2.15 -13.90 -6.11
N VAL A 96 -1.20 -13.91 -7.04
CA VAL A 96 -0.19 -12.86 -7.19
C VAL A 96 -0.47 -12.11 -8.48
N GLY A 97 -0.42 -10.78 -8.41
CA GLY A 97 -0.47 -9.92 -9.60
C GLY A 97 0.43 -8.70 -9.46
N GLN A 98 0.72 -8.02 -10.55
CA GLN A 98 1.40 -6.73 -10.56
C GLN A 98 0.52 -5.57 -11.05
N THR A 99 0.87 -4.33 -10.67
CA THR A 99 0.15 -3.11 -11.07
C THR A 99 1.06 -1.89 -11.13
N THR A 100 1.06 -1.18 -12.26
CA THR A 100 1.65 0.17 -12.43
C THR A 100 0.78 1.27 -11.81
N ARG A 101 -0.49 0.96 -11.48
CA ARG A 101 -1.45 1.89 -10.87
C ARG A 101 -1.56 1.62 -9.37
N ALA A 102 -1.96 2.64 -8.61
CA ALA A 102 -2.11 2.55 -7.15
C ALA A 102 -2.97 1.36 -6.71
N VAL A 103 -2.51 0.59 -5.72
CA VAL A 103 -3.13 -0.67 -5.27
C VAL A 103 -4.64 -0.51 -5.00
N LYS A 104 -5.08 0.60 -4.38
CA LYS A 104 -6.51 0.87 -4.12
C LYS A 104 -7.39 0.76 -5.37
N VAL A 105 -6.87 1.15 -6.54
CA VAL A 105 -7.58 1.05 -7.83
C VAL A 105 -7.67 -0.41 -8.27
N ARG A 106 -6.55 -1.12 -8.28
CA ARG A 106 -6.47 -2.53 -8.72
C ARG A 106 -7.29 -3.47 -7.84
N ILE A 107 -7.29 -3.27 -6.52
CA ILE A 107 -8.16 -4.00 -5.58
C ILE A 107 -9.64 -3.66 -5.82
N GLY A 108 -9.95 -2.39 -6.14
CA GLY A 108 -11.30 -1.97 -6.49
C GLY A 108 -11.83 -2.56 -7.80
N GLU A 109 -10.95 -2.89 -8.74
CA GLU A 109 -11.28 -3.64 -9.96
C GLU A 109 -11.50 -5.12 -9.68
N HIS A 110 -10.59 -5.78 -8.96
CA HIS A 110 -10.77 -7.18 -8.58
C HIS A 110 -12.07 -7.41 -7.81
N LYS A 111 -12.40 -6.56 -6.82
CA LYS A 111 -13.67 -6.66 -6.09
C LYS A 111 -14.89 -6.43 -6.97
N ARG A 112 -14.81 -5.57 -8.00
CA ARG A 112 -15.88 -5.41 -8.99
C ARG A 112 -16.01 -6.65 -9.88
N SER A 113 -14.91 -7.16 -10.43
CA SER A 113 -14.91 -8.37 -11.28
C SER A 113 -15.44 -9.61 -10.56
N ILE A 114 -15.18 -9.77 -9.27
CA ILE A 114 -15.81 -10.82 -8.45
C ILE A 114 -17.32 -10.59 -8.32
N GLY A 115 -17.74 -9.37 -7.98
CA GLY A 115 -19.17 -9.05 -7.78
C GLY A 115 -20.00 -9.00 -9.05
N SER A 116 -19.37 -8.89 -10.22
CA SER A 116 -20.00 -8.87 -11.54
C SER A 116 -19.63 -10.07 -12.41
N PHE A 117 -19.22 -11.19 -11.80
CA PHE A 117 -18.87 -12.40 -12.53
C PHE A 117 -20.14 -13.10 -13.05
N ASP A 118 -20.23 -13.30 -14.37
CA ASP A 118 -21.28 -14.08 -15.03
C ASP A 118 -20.64 -15.28 -15.77
N PRO A 119 -20.98 -16.53 -15.40
CA PRO A 119 -20.50 -17.73 -16.09
C PRO A 119 -20.76 -17.73 -17.60
N ASN A 120 -21.84 -17.08 -18.05
CA ASN A 120 -22.26 -17.04 -19.45
C ASN A 120 -21.52 -15.95 -20.26
N ASN A 121 -20.91 -14.97 -19.59
CA ASN A 121 -20.25 -13.84 -20.24
C ASN A 121 -18.72 -13.92 -20.10
N LYS A 122 -18.07 -14.48 -21.12
CA LYS A 122 -16.60 -14.61 -21.19
C LYS A 122 -15.85 -13.29 -20.93
N LYS A 123 -16.44 -12.11 -21.15
CA LYS A 123 -15.80 -10.81 -20.86
C LYS A 123 -15.61 -10.53 -19.36
N THR A 124 -16.36 -11.20 -18.47
CA THR A 124 -16.20 -11.06 -17.02
C THR A 124 -15.26 -12.09 -16.41
N HIS A 125 -14.73 -13.01 -17.22
CA HIS A 125 -13.90 -14.12 -16.74
C HIS A 125 -12.51 -13.62 -16.35
N THR A 126 -12.28 -13.52 -15.04
CA THR A 126 -10.94 -13.47 -14.44
C THR A 126 -10.76 -14.70 -13.57
N SER A 127 -9.53 -15.21 -13.40
CA SER A 127 -9.27 -16.40 -12.57
C SER A 127 -9.78 -16.21 -11.14
N VAL A 128 -9.50 -15.05 -10.53
CA VAL A 128 -10.01 -14.66 -9.20
C VAL A 128 -11.54 -14.60 -9.18
N GLY A 129 -12.19 -14.01 -10.20
CA GLY A 129 -13.65 -13.96 -10.28
C GLY A 129 -14.28 -15.35 -10.39
N ARG A 130 -13.71 -16.21 -11.24
CA ARG A 130 -14.13 -17.60 -11.45
C ARG A 130 -14.00 -18.42 -10.17
N HIS A 131 -12.87 -18.33 -9.48
CA HIS A 131 -12.65 -18.98 -8.18
C HIS A 131 -13.69 -18.53 -7.14
N PHE A 132 -13.89 -17.22 -6.98
CA PHE A 132 -14.86 -16.71 -6.00
C PHE A 132 -16.30 -17.12 -6.33
N SER A 133 -16.67 -17.18 -7.61
CA SER A 133 -17.99 -17.67 -8.02
C SER A 133 -18.19 -19.16 -7.75
N ASN A 134 -17.24 -20.01 -8.19
CA ASN A 134 -17.30 -21.46 -8.05
C ASN A 134 -17.32 -21.88 -6.57
N ASP A 135 -16.43 -21.31 -5.75
CA ASP A 135 -16.31 -21.62 -4.32
C ASP A 135 -17.23 -20.76 -3.43
N LYS A 136 -18.18 -20.01 -4.03
CA LYS A 136 -19.22 -19.21 -3.34
C LYS A 136 -18.68 -18.18 -2.33
N HIS A 137 -17.53 -17.60 -2.61
CA HIS A 137 -16.90 -16.56 -1.79
C HIS A 137 -17.33 -15.14 -2.20
N SER A 138 -17.34 -14.21 -1.23
CA SER A 138 -17.73 -12.81 -1.47
C SER A 138 -16.53 -11.89 -1.69
N ALA A 139 -16.65 -10.90 -2.59
CA ALA A 139 -15.66 -9.83 -2.77
C ALA A 139 -15.31 -9.07 -1.47
N ILE A 140 -16.17 -9.13 -0.45
CA ILE A 140 -15.93 -8.52 0.88
C ILE A 140 -14.82 -9.26 1.64
N SER A 141 -14.78 -10.60 1.59
CA SER A 141 -13.79 -11.42 2.32
C SER A 141 -12.40 -11.41 1.69
N LEU A 142 -12.27 -11.03 0.40
CA LEU A 142 -10.99 -10.83 -0.28
C LEU A 142 -10.07 -9.88 0.53
N LYS A 143 -8.90 -10.38 0.92
CA LYS A 143 -7.82 -9.62 1.56
C LYS A 143 -6.63 -9.40 0.60
N TRP A 144 -5.78 -8.41 0.89
CA TRP A 144 -4.63 -8.08 0.04
C TRP A 144 -3.41 -7.59 0.82
N MET A 145 -2.21 -7.76 0.26
CA MET A 145 -0.97 -7.10 0.71
C MET A 145 -0.04 -6.74 -0.45
N ALA A 146 0.85 -5.76 -0.24
CA ALA A 146 1.90 -5.42 -1.19
C ALA A 146 3.12 -6.35 -1.03
N LEU A 147 3.74 -6.67 -2.17
CA LEU A 147 4.89 -7.55 -2.36
C LEU A 147 5.93 -6.82 -3.25
N HIS A 148 7.15 -7.34 -3.32
CA HIS A 148 8.32 -6.66 -3.93
C HIS A 148 9.09 -7.58 -4.89
N LYS A 149 10.05 -7.06 -5.66
CA LYS A 149 10.86 -7.83 -6.63
C LYS A 149 10.09 -8.13 -7.93
N GLN A 150 9.81 -9.40 -8.25
CA GLN A 150 9.32 -9.85 -9.57
C GLN A 150 8.15 -10.82 -9.41
N GLU A 151 7.11 -10.67 -10.25
CA GLU A 151 5.83 -11.39 -10.17
C GLU A 151 6.02 -12.92 -10.16
N ALA A 152 6.71 -13.46 -11.16
CA ALA A 152 7.01 -14.89 -11.30
C ALA A 152 7.63 -15.51 -10.03
N LYS A 153 8.56 -14.80 -9.37
CA LYS A 153 9.24 -15.30 -8.15
C LYS A 153 8.27 -15.49 -6.98
N TRP A 154 7.19 -14.72 -6.90
CA TRP A 154 6.16 -14.92 -5.88
C TRP A 154 5.14 -15.99 -6.26
N ILE A 155 4.79 -16.10 -7.55
CA ILE A 155 3.92 -17.19 -8.02
C ILE A 155 4.55 -18.55 -7.73
N GLU A 156 5.86 -18.69 -8.00
CA GLU A 156 6.65 -19.88 -7.67
C GLU A 156 6.77 -20.08 -6.15
N LEU A 157 7.29 -19.08 -5.42
CA LEU A 157 7.56 -19.19 -3.97
C LEU A 157 6.31 -19.46 -3.13
N LEU A 158 5.15 -18.93 -3.52
CA LEU A 158 3.89 -19.13 -2.80
C LEU A 158 3.02 -20.22 -3.44
N ASN A 159 3.47 -20.82 -4.55
CA ASN A 159 2.78 -21.86 -5.33
C ASN A 159 1.33 -21.48 -5.68
N THR A 160 1.15 -20.31 -6.28
CA THR A 160 -0.19 -19.71 -6.49
C THR A 160 -0.89 -20.15 -7.76
N ILE A 161 -0.32 -21.08 -8.52
CA ILE A 161 -0.93 -21.60 -9.76
C ILE A 161 -2.09 -22.55 -9.41
N GLU A 162 -3.16 -22.56 -10.21
CA GLU A 162 -4.24 -23.54 -10.09
C GLU A 162 -3.69 -24.99 -10.19
N PRO A 163 -4.21 -25.95 -9.40
CA PRO A 163 -5.36 -25.84 -8.49
C PRO A 163 -5.00 -25.32 -7.08
N LYS A 164 -3.72 -25.09 -6.78
CA LYS A 164 -3.23 -24.74 -5.43
C LYS A 164 -3.49 -23.29 -5.05
N GLY A 165 -3.39 -22.37 -6.01
CA GLY A 165 -3.83 -20.97 -5.88
C GLY A 165 -4.88 -20.57 -6.91
N MET A 166 -4.78 -19.32 -7.39
CA MET A 166 -5.71 -18.63 -8.29
C MET A 166 -5.04 -18.02 -9.54
N ASN A 167 -3.73 -18.22 -9.74
CA ASN A 167 -3.07 -17.87 -11.01
C ASN A 167 -3.30 -18.98 -12.04
N GLU A 168 -3.62 -18.63 -13.28
CA GLU A 168 -3.75 -19.62 -14.36
C GLU A 168 -2.36 -20.10 -14.84
N ASP A 169 -1.38 -19.19 -14.89
CA ASP A 169 -0.03 -19.45 -15.40
C ASP A 169 1.05 -18.58 -14.69
N LEU A 170 2.29 -18.70 -15.18
CA LEU A 170 3.42 -17.83 -14.83
C LEU A 170 3.52 -16.66 -15.81
N SER A 171 3.29 -15.45 -15.31
CA SER A 171 3.61 -14.22 -16.03
C SER A 171 5.06 -13.79 -15.78
N TRP A 172 5.85 -13.74 -16.85
CA TRP A 172 7.24 -13.23 -16.86
C TRP A 172 7.34 -11.75 -17.24
N LYS A 173 6.20 -11.05 -17.41
CA LYS A 173 6.18 -9.66 -17.86
C LYS A 173 6.69 -8.76 -16.73
N CYS A 174 7.72 -7.96 -17.00
CA CYS A 174 8.06 -6.83 -16.12
C CYS A 174 7.00 -5.72 -16.23
N PHE A 175 7.11 -4.68 -15.40
CA PHE A 175 6.42 -3.41 -15.68
C PHE A 175 6.92 -2.88 -17.04
N LEU A 176 5.99 -2.76 -17.99
CA LEU A 176 6.15 -2.15 -19.31
C LEU A 176 5.55 -0.74 -19.27
#